data_AF-A0A0U2MJ04-F1
#
_entry.id   AF-A0A0U2MJ04-F1
#
_cell.length_a   1.000
_cell.length_b   1.000
_cell.length_c   1.000
_cell.angle_alpha   90.00
_cell.angle_beta   90.00
_cell.angle_gamma   90.00
#
_symmetry.space_group_name_H-M   'P 1'
#
loop_
_entity.id
_entity.type
_entity.pdbx_description
1 polymer ?
#
loop_
_entity_poly.entity_id
_entity_poly.type
_entity_poly.pdbx_seq_one_letter_code
_entity_poly.pdbx_strand_id
1 'polypeptide(L)'
;MFILYLYFLLHITLFTGHLLLQLKTGLPPMKLQPTIVHLMLTKSIGFILRNLVGNILLFVPFGFLIPIIFLSTQKKPGIEATAVIILGLLTTLTIEILQRFVALRIFDIDDIILNTIGVIIGYLIYRLSKLLIMRGFKTKEEC
;
A
#
# COMPACT_ATOMS: atom_id res chain seq x y z
N MET A 1 -2.69 -18.05 -3.76
CA MET A 1 -3.32 -16.77 -4.18
C MET A 1 -2.73 -15.56 -3.47
N PHE A 2 -2.75 -15.48 -2.13
CA PHE A 2 -2.15 -14.34 -1.41
C PHE A 2 -0.62 -14.22 -1.56
N ILE A 3 0.13 -15.33 -1.52
CA ILE A 3 1.58 -15.31 -1.73
C ILE A 3 1.95 -14.83 -3.14
N LEU A 4 1.17 -15.22 -4.14
CA LEU A 4 1.34 -14.74 -5.52
C LEU A 4 1.05 -13.23 -5.63
N TYR A 5 0.03 -12.74 -4.91
CA TYR A 5 -0.23 -11.29 -4.80
C TYR A 5 0.92 -10.55 -4.13
N LEU A 6 1.47 -11.06 -3.02
CA LEU A 6 2.63 -10.46 -2.36
C LEU A 6 3.87 -10.46 -3.25
N TYR A 7 4.12 -11.55 -3.98
CA TYR A 7 5.20 -11.62 -4.96
C TYR A 7 5.00 -10.59 -6.07
N PHE A 8 3.79 -10.46 -6.61
CA PHE A 8 3.46 -9.46 -7.63
C PHE A 8 3.61 -8.04 -7.10
N LEU A 9 3.13 -7.77 -5.89
CA LEU A 9 3.26 -6.48 -5.21
C LEU A 9 4.74 -6.13 -4.98
N LEU A 10 5.55 -7.06 -4.47
CA LEU A 10 6.99 -6.87 -4.32
C LEU A 10 7.67 -6.67 -5.66
N HIS A 11 7.30 -7.42 -6.69
CA HIS A 11 7.85 -7.28 -8.03
C HIS A 11 7.53 -5.90 -8.61
N ILE A 12 6.29 -5.44 -8.54
CA ILE A 12 5.91 -4.10 -9.02
C ILE A 12 6.64 -3.02 -8.21
N THR A 13 6.67 -3.12 -6.88
CA THR A 13 7.24 -2.06 -6.04
C THR A 13 8.77 -2.03 -6.10
N LEU A 14 9.46 -3.18 -6.10
CA LEU A 14 10.92 -3.26 -6.21
C LEU A 14 11.42 -3.02 -7.65
N PHE A 15 10.65 -3.49 -8.63
CA PHE A 15 11.01 -3.44 -10.05
C PHE A 15 10.23 -2.36 -10.82
N THR A 16 9.64 -1.38 -10.11
CA THR A 16 9.18 -0.13 -10.73
C THR A 16 10.38 0.42 -11.51
N GLY A 17 10.20 0.71 -12.81
CA GLY A 17 11.25 0.91 -13.84
C GLY A 17 12.33 1.98 -13.58
N HIS A 18 12.38 2.53 -12.37
CA HIS A 18 13.43 3.36 -11.84
C HIS A 18 14.78 2.64 -11.74
N LEU A 19 14.83 1.35 -11.38
CA LEU A 19 16.07 0.57 -11.36
C LEU A 19 16.68 0.42 -12.77
N LEU A 20 15.85 0.09 -13.76
CA LEU A 20 16.24 0.01 -15.17
C LEU A 20 16.67 1.37 -15.74
N LEU A 21 16.00 2.46 -15.34
CA LEU A 21 16.39 3.82 -15.72
C LEU A 21 17.72 4.22 -15.10
N GLN A 22 17.94 3.99 -13.80
CA GLN A 22 19.21 4.32 -13.13
C GLN A 22 20.40 3.57 -13.75
N LEU A 23 20.23 2.28 -14.04
CA LEU A 23 21.25 1.47 -14.74
C LEU A 23 21.51 1.98 -16.17
N LYS A 24 20.50 2.53 -16.84
CA LYS A 24 20.60 3.03 -18.23
C LYS A 24 21.12 4.48 -18.32
N THR A 25 20.91 5.30 -17.29
CA THR A 25 21.23 6.74 -17.31
C THR A 25 22.42 7.13 -16.44
N GLY A 26 22.96 6.22 -15.59
CA GLY A 26 24.14 6.49 -14.75
C GLY A 26 23.95 7.60 -13.73
N LEU A 27 22.71 7.97 -13.41
CA LEU A 27 22.39 9.04 -12.48
C LEU A 27 22.65 8.57 -11.04
N PRO A 28 23.24 9.41 -10.17
CA PRO A 28 23.38 9.08 -8.75
C PRO A 28 22.00 8.87 -8.10
N PRO A 29 21.90 8.03 -7.07
CA PRO A 29 20.62 7.76 -6.41
C PRO A 29 20.07 9.03 -5.77
N MET A 30 18.91 9.49 -6.27
CA MET A 30 18.04 10.59 -5.79
C MET A 30 18.75 11.71 -5.01
N LYS A 31 18.09 12.45 -4.12
CA LYS A 31 18.71 12.97 -2.87
C LYS A 31 17.60 12.91 -1.83
N LEU A 32 17.97 12.84 -0.56
CA LEU A 32 17.06 12.79 0.59
C LEU A 32 16.18 14.07 0.60
N GLN A 33 15.04 14.05 -0.07
CA GLN A 33 14.03 15.10 -0.07
C GLN A 33 12.66 14.45 -0.25
N PRO A 34 11.60 14.95 0.43
CA PRO A 34 10.23 14.52 0.16
C PRO A 34 9.97 14.70 -1.34
N THR A 35 9.76 13.57 -2.03
CA THR A 35 9.65 13.52 -3.48
C THR A 35 8.48 14.40 -3.91
N ILE A 36 7.42 14.54 -3.12
CA ILE A 36 6.28 15.40 -3.44
C ILE A 36 6.68 16.88 -3.53
N VAL A 37 7.47 17.41 -2.60
CA VAL A 37 7.90 18.83 -2.62
C VAL A 37 8.84 19.08 -3.80
N HIS A 38 9.77 18.15 -4.07
CA HIS A 38 10.68 18.24 -5.20
C HIS A 38 9.93 18.09 -6.55
N LEU A 39 8.95 17.19 -6.63
CA LEU A 39 8.10 16.99 -7.81
C LEU A 39 7.21 18.21 -8.06
N MET A 40 6.61 18.80 -7.02
CA MET A 40 5.77 20.00 -7.15
C MET A 40 6.54 21.16 -7.79
N LEU A 41 7.86 21.20 -7.59
CA LEU A 41 8.74 22.23 -8.14
C LEU A 41 9.32 21.89 -9.53
N THR A 42 9.32 20.62 -9.95
CA THR A 42 10.09 20.18 -11.15
C THR A 42 9.31 19.33 -12.16
N LYS A 43 8.12 18.82 -11.82
CA LYS A 43 7.35 17.87 -12.63
C LYS A 43 5.90 18.35 -12.83
N SER A 44 5.29 17.89 -13.93
CA SER A 44 3.88 18.16 -14.24
C SER A 44 2.96 17.57 -13.18
N ILE A 45 1.89 18.29 -12.85
CA ILE A 45 0.83 17.86 -11.90
C ILE A 45 0.29 16.46 -12.20
N GLY A 46 0.19 16.08 -13.48
CA GLY A 46 -0.29 14.76 -13.88
C GLY A 46 0.65 13.62 -13.47
N PHE A 47 1.96 13.87 -13.44
CA PHE A 47 2.95 12.90 -12.96
C PHE A 47 2.85 12.71 -11.45
N ILE A 48 2.65 13.82 -10.71
CA ILE A 48 2.49 13.81 -9.26
C ILE A 48 1.25 13.01 -8.86
N LEU A 49 0.11 13.31 -9.50
CA LEU A 49 -1.15 12.61 -9.24
C LEU A 49 -1.05 11.12 -9.55
N ARG A 50 -0.39 10.75 -10.65
CA ARG A 50 -0.20 9.33 -11.00
C ARG A 50 0.61 8.58 -9.93
N ASN A 51 1.70 9.15 -9.41
CA ASN A 51 2.49 8.52 -8.36
C ASN A 51 1.70 8.42 -7.05
N LEU A 52 1.02 9.51 -6.67
CA LEU A 52 0.20 9.58 -5.46
C LEU A 52 -0.88 8.49 -5.48
N VAL A 53 -1.66 8.44 -6.55
CA VAL A 53 -2.76 7.50 -6.72
C VAL A 53 -2.24 6.07 -6.89
N GLY A 54 -1.14 5.89 -7.63
CA GLY A 54 -0.53 4.58 -7.86
C GLY A 54 -0.11 3.90 -6.56
N ASN A 55 0.60 4.62 -5.70
CA ASN A 55 1.07 4.10 -4.40
C ASN A 55 -0.11 3.73 -3.49
N ILE A 56 -1.13 4.60 -3.40
CA ILE A 56 -2.35 4.32 -2.62
C ILE A 56 -3.06 3.08 -3.16
N LEU A 57 -3.37 3.05 -4.46
CA LEU A 57 -4.17 1.96 -5.07
C LEU A 57 -3.48 0.60 -4.96
N LEU A 58 -2.15 0.57 -4.98
CA LEU A 58 -1.38 -0.68 -4.88
C LEU A 58 -1.53 -1.36 -3.51
N PHE A 59 -1.79 -0.60 -2.44
CA PHE A 59 -1.98 -1.13 -1.09
C PHE A 59 -3.44 -1.31 -0.67
N VAL A 60 -4.41 -0.83 -1.47
CA VAL A 60 -5.85 -1.07 -1.22
C VAL A 60 -6.19 -2.57 -1.15
N PRO A 61 -5.78 -3.43 -2.10
CA PRO A 61 -6.06 -4.86 -2.01
C PRO A 61 -5.38 -5.50 -0.80
N PHE A 62 -4.19 -5.03 -0.42
CA PHE A 62 -3.49 -5.52 0.77
C PHE A 62 -4.31 -5.25 2.04
N GLY A 63 -4.77 -4.01 2.25
CA GLY A 63 -5.60 -3.64 3.39
C GLY A 63 -6.94 -4.37 3.46
N PHE A 64 -7.52 -4.71 2.30
CA PHE A 64 -8.74 -5.51 2.21
C PHE A 64 -8.52 -6.99 2.56
N LEU A 65 -7.40 -7.58 2.15
CA LEU A 65 -7.13 -9.01 2.30
C LEU A 65 -6.59 -9.40 3.68
N ILE A 66 -5.84 -8.52 4.36
CA ILE A 66 -5.27 -8.80 5.69
C ILE A 66 -6.33 -9.29 6.70
N PRO A 67 -7.48 -8.61 6.86
CA PRO A 67 -8.51 -9.07 7.79
C PRO A 67 -9.09 -10.43 7.44
N ILE A 68 -9.27 -10.71 6.14
CA ILE A 68 -9.87 -11.95 5.63
C ILE A 68 -8.97 -13.15 5.96
N ILE A 69 -7.66 -12.97 5.82
CA ILE A 69 -6.70 -14.08 5.93
C ILE A 69 -6.27 -14.29 7.38
N PHE A 70 -5.98 -13.22 8.12
CA PHE A 70 -5.30 -13.32 9.41
C PHE A 70 -6.17 -12.94 10.61
N LEU A 71 -7.27 -12.22 10.41
CA LEU A 71 -8.06 -11.63 11.50
C LEU A 71 -9.55 -12.00 11.42
N SER A 72 -9.93 -12.97 10.58
CA SER A 72 -11.34 -13.32 10.35
C SER A 72 -12.09 -13.75 11.62
N THR A 73 -11.38 -14.21 12.66
CA THR A 73 -11.94 -14.61 13.96
C THR A 73 -12.05 -13.45 14.95
N GLN A 74 -11.47 -12.29 14.65
CA GLN A 74 -11.50 -11.12 15.54
C GLN A 74 -12.86 -10.44 15.50
N LYS A 75 -13.57 -10.50 16.63
CA LYS A 75 -14.90 -9.88 16.80
C LYS A 75 -14.83 -8.40 17.21
N LYS A 76 -13.66 -7.92 17.65
CA LYS A 76 -13.47 -6.55 18.13
C LYS A 76 -12.95 -5.66 16.99
N PRO A 77 -13.78 -4.75 16.46
CA PRO A 77 -13.44 -3.95 15.28
C PRO A 77 -12.23 -3.03 15.48
N GLY A 78 -12.02 -2.52 16.70
CA GLY A 78 -10.87 -1.66 17.01
C GLY A 78 -9.54 -2.41 16.99
N ILE A 79 -9.50 -3.64 17.52
CA ILE A 79 -8.29 -4.47 17.55
C ILE A 79 -7.92 -4.92 16.14
N GLU A 80 -8.92 -5.30 15.34
CA GLU A 80 -8.74 -5.65 13.94
C GLU A 80 -8.16 -4.47 13.14
N ALA A 81 -8.70 -3.25 13.30
CA ALA A 81 -8.21 -2.05 12.64
C ALA A 81 -6.74 -1.75 13.00
N THR A 82 -6.40 -1.76 14.30
CA THR A 82 -5.04 -1.53 14.77
C THR A 82 -4.07 -2.58 14.21
N ALA A 83 -4.46 -3.86 14.22
CA ALA A 83 -3.63 -4.93 13.67
C ALA A 83 -3.38 -4.75 12.17
N VAL A 84 -4.40 -4.38 11.38
CA VAL A 84 -4.26 -4.12 9.94
C VAL A 84 -3.32 -2.95 9.67
N ILE A 85 -3.47 -1.85 10.41
CA ILE A 85 -2.61 -0.66 10.26
C ILE A 85 -1.17 -0.98 10.64
N ILE A 86 -0.92 -1.70 11.75
CA ILE A 86 0.43 -2.09 12.16
C ILE A 86 1.06 -3.03 11.13
N LEU A 87 0.34 -4.05 10.65
CA LEU A 87 0.82 -4.96 9.62
C LEU A 87 1.09 -4.22 8.31
N GLY A 88 0.24 -3.27 7.94
CA GLY A 88 0.43 -2.36 6.81
C GLY A 88 1.73 -1.58 6.94
N LEU A 89 1.89 -0.83 8.04
CA LEU A 89 3.07 -0.03 8.32
C LEU A 89 4.36 -0.86 8.32
N LEU A 90 4.37 -2.03 8.96
CA LEU A 90 5.52 -2.92 8.97
C LEU A 90 5.85 -3.41 7.56
N THR A 91 4.83 -3.75 6.77
CA THR A 91 5.01 -4.22 5.38
C THR A 91 5.57 -3.10 4.50
N THR A 92 5.00 -1.91 4.57
CA THR A 92 5.47 -0.75 3.78
C THR A 92 6.88 -0.34 4.18
N LEU A 93 7.19 -0.35 5.48
CA LEU A 93 8.53 -0.07 5.98
C LEU A 93 9.54 -1.12 5.49
N THR A 94 9.17 -2.41 5.55
CA THR A 94 10.02 -3.50 5.05
C THR A 94 10.28 -3.34 3.56
N ILE A 95 9.26 -3.01 2.77
CA ILE A 95 9.39 -2.78 1.32
C ILE A 95 10.34 -1.61 1.03
N GLU A 96 10.17 -0.49 1.73
CA GLU A 96 11.03 0.69 1.56
C GLU A 96 12.49 0.39 1.91
N ILE A 97 12.71 -0.36 2.99
CA ILE A 97 14.05 -0.83 3.39
C ILE A 97 14.64 -1.76 2.32
N LEU A 98 13.86 -2.72 1.80
CA LEU A 98 14.31 -3.62 0.75
C LEU A 98 14.62 -2.87 -0.54
N GLN A 99 13.81 -1.88 -0.93
CA GLN A 99 14.08 -1.01 -2.08
C GLN A 99 15.39 -0.23 -1.90
N ARG A 100 15.70 0.22 -0.69
CA ARG A 100 16.99 0.86 -0.40
C ARG A 100 18.17 -0.08 -0.66
N PHE A 101 18.10 -1.34 -0.25
CA PHE A 101 19.19 -2.29 -0.42
C PHE A 101 19.28 -2.88 -1.83
N VAL A 102 18.15 -3.23 -2.44
CA VAL A 102 18.08 -3.94 -3.72
C VAL A 102 18.12 -2.99 -4.92
N ALA A 103 17.40 -1.87 -4.83
CA ALA A 103 17.27 -0.92 -5.94
C ALA A 103 18.12 0.35 -5.74
N LEU A 104 18.97 0.39 -4.69
CA LEU A 104 19.76 1.56 -4.27
C LEU A 104 18.94 2.85 -4.19
N ARG A 105 17.63 2.71 -3.93
CA ARG A 105 16.70 3.82 -3.88
C ARG A 105 16.86 4.58 -2.57
N ILE A 106 16.62 5.89 -2.60
CA ILE A 106 16.54 6.67 -1.37
C ILE A 106 15.22 6.35 -0.70
N PHE A 107 15.28 6.23 0.62
CA PHE A 107 14.12 6.04 1.47
C PHE A 107 13.20 7.25 1.39
N ASP A 108 11.98 7.03 0.94
CA ASP A 108 10.94 8.04 0.81
C ASP A 108 9.85 7.84 1.86
N ILE A 109 9.71 8.83 2.74
CA ILE A 109 8.67 8.80 3.77
C ILE A 109 7.28 9.03 3.16
N ASP A 110 7.20 9.71 2.01
CA ASP A 110 5.94 9.96 1.31
C ASP A 110 5.35 8.62 0.84
N ASP A 111 6.19 7.70 0.33
CA ASP A 111 5.76 6.37 -0.13
C ASP A 111 5.17 5.54 1.03
N ILE A 112 5.77 5.57 2.22
CA ILE A 112 5.25 4.91 3.42
C ILE A 112 3.87 5.47 3.80
N ILE A 113 3.70 6.79 3.77
CA ILE A 113 2.44 7.45 4.12
C ILE A 113 1.35 7.07 3.12
N LEU A 114 1.63 7.14 1.82
CA LEU A 114 0.66 6.85 0.76
C LEU A 114 0.24 5.39 0.77
N ASN A 115 1.19 4.48 0.94
CA ASN A 115 0.90 3.06 1.03
C ASN A 115 0.05 2.76 2.29
N THR A 116 0.33 3.41 3.42
CA THR A 116 -0.47 3.29 4.65
C THR A 116 -1.91 3.80 4.45
N ILE A 117 -2.09 4.92 3.72
CA ILE A 117 -3.42 5.41 3.33
C ILE A 117 -4.16 4.37 2.48
N GLY A 118 -3.47 3.73 1.52
CA GLY A 118 -3.99 2.62 0.75
C GLY A 118 -4.49 1.46 1.61
N VAL A 119 -3.69 1.05 2.62
CA VAL A 119 -4.09 0.02 3.59
C VAL A 119 -5.36 0.40 4.35
N ILE A 120 -5.45 1.65 4.83
CA ILE A 120 -6.63 2.15 5.55
C ILE A 120 -7.87 2.10 4.65
N ILE A 121 -7.77 2.58 3.41
CA ILE A 121 -8.87 2.54 2.44
C ILE A 121 -9.32 1.11 2.17
N GLY A 122 -8.38 0.18 1.95
CA GLY A 122 -8.65 -1.24 1.77
C GLY A 122 -9.40 -1.85 2.96
N TYR A 123 -8.97 -1.53 4.17
CA TYR A 123 -9.63 -2.00 5.39
C TYR A 123 -11.07 -1.47 5.51
N LEU A 124 -11.31 -0.19 5.19
CA LEU A 124 -12.64 0.41 5.21
C LEU A 124 -13.58 -0.28 4.20
N ILE A 125 -13.09 -0.60 3.00
CA ILE A 125 -13.85 -1.35 1.99
C ILE A 125 -14.22 -2.74 2.50
N TYR A 126 -13.29 -3.46 3.15
CA TYR A 126 -13.58 -4.75 3.78
C TYR A 126 -14.67 -4.63 4.85
N ARG A 127 -14.58 -3.63 5.72
CA ARG A 127 -15.56 -3.41 6.79
C ARG A 127 -16.94 -3.08 6.25
N LEU A 128 -17.03 -2.26 5.21
CA LEU A 128 -18.29 -1.95 4.53
C LEU A 128 -18.89 -3.22 3.91
N SER A 129 -18.06 -4.00 3.21
CA SER A 129 -18.48 -5.27 2.58
C SER A 129 -19.02 -6.26 3.62
N LYS A 130 -18.31 -6.45 4.73
CA LYS A 130 -18.74 -7.31 5.84
C LYS A 130 -20.07 -6.87 6.44
N LEU A 131 -20.25 -5.56 6.65
CA LEU A 131 -21.48 -4.99 7.20
C LEU A 131 -22.67 -5.16 6.25
N LEU A 132 -22.49 -4.97 4.95
CA LEU A 132 -23.52 -5.21 3.94
C LEU A 132 -23.95 -6.68 3.89
N ILE A 133 -22.99 -7.60 3.92
CA ILE A 133 -23.27 -9.05 3.92
C ILE A 133 -24.04 -9.45 5.19
N MET A 134 -23.58 -9.02 6.37
CA MET A 134 -24.24 -9.34 7.64
C MET A 134 -25.67 -8.79 7.71
N ARG A 135 -25.93 -7.58 7.18
CA ARG A 135 -27.28 -7.02 7.09
C ARG A 135 -28.19 -7.86 6.20
N GLY A 136 -27.69 -8.32 5.05
CA GLY A 136 -28.46 -9.16 4.12
C GLY A 136 -28.87 -10.53 4.69
N PHE A 137 -28.06 -11.12 5.57
CA PHE A 137 -28.42 -12.37 6.26
C PHE A 137 -29.51 -12.14 7.32
N LYS A 138 -29.42 -11.07 8.12
CA LYS A 138 -30.39 -10.79 9.18
C LYS A 138 -31.80 -10.56 8.64
N THR A 139 -31.93 -9.88 7.50
CA THR A 139 -33.24 -9.63 6.85
C THR A 139 -33.90 -10.91 6.32
N LYS A 140 -33.13 -11.97 6.02
CA LYS A 140 -33.69 -13.26 5.55
C LYS A 140 -34.21 -14.16 6.69
N GLU A 141 -33.72 -14.00 7.91
CA GLU A 141 -34.19 -14.77 9.08
C GLU A 141 -35.48 -14.18 9.69
N GLU A 142 -35.83 -12.95 9.34
CA GLU A 142 -37.04 -12.24 9.82
C GLU A 142 -38.26 -12.39 8.86
N CYS A 143 -38.14 -13.17 7.75
CA CYS A 143 -39.22 -13.51 6.81
C CYS A 143 -39.56 -15.00 6.87
#